data_AF-A0A6L8GHH5-F1
#
_entry.id   AF-A0A6L8GHH5-F1
#
_cell.length_a   1.000
_cell.length_b   1.000
_cell.length_c   1.000
_cell.angle_alpha   90.00
_cell.angle_beta   90.00
_cell.angle_gamma   90.00
#
_symmetry.space_group_name_H-M   'P 1'
#
loop_
_entity.id
_entity.type
_entity.pdbx_description
1 polymer ?
#
loop_
_entity_poly.entity_id
_entity_poly.type
_entity_poly.pdbx_seq_one_letter_code
_entity_poly.pdbx_strand_id
1 'polypeptide(L)'
;MRRLRVAAAAALACATAAAAAPSAQDGLYTAEQAARGEVLYDEQCASCHGPIRAIVPEMAALLGDHTFRNTWRGRPLGELFGFIRETMPQDAPETLTPAQTADIVAYILSGNRLAAGETPLPDDPERLPHILFER
;
A
#
# COMPACT_ATOMS: atom_id res chain seq x y z
N MET A 1 -67.84 20.46 -12.04
CA MET A 1 -67.04 19.74 -11.02
C MET A 1 -65.70 19.36 -11.66
N ARG A 2 -64.62 20.10 -11.38
CA ARG A 2 -63.33 19.99 -12.08
C ARG A 2 -62.37 19.19 -11.19
N ARG A 3 -62.15 17.91 -11.50
CA ARG A 3 -61.20 17.05 -10.76
C ARG A 3 -59.79 17.33 -11.30
N LEU A 4 -58.96 18.00 -10.51
CA LEU A 4 -57.53 18.14 -10.79
C LEU A 4 -56.84 16.79 -10.55
N ARG A 5 -56.20 16.25 -11.59
CA ARG A 5 -55.30 15.09 -11.47
C ARG A 5 -53.91 15.62 -11.19
N VAL A 6 -53.39 15.37 -9.99
CA VAL A 6 -51.98 15.62 -9.66
C VAL A 6 -51.18 14.46 -10.25
N ALA A 7 -50.34 14.75 -11.23
CA ALA A 7 -49.35 13.79 -11.73
C ALA A 7 -48.14 13.86 -10.80
N ALA A 8 -47.90 12.78 -10.04
CA ALA A 8 -46.68 12.61 -9.26
C ALA A 8 -45.54 12.22 -10.21
N ALA A 9 -44.59 13.12 -10.42
CA ALA A 9 -43.33 12.81 -11.11
C ALA A 9 -42.43 12.04 -10.14
N ALA A 10 -42.21 10.75 -10.42
CA ALA A 10 -41.22 9.94 -9.71
C ALA A 10 -39.81 10.38 -10.16
N ALA A 11 -39.08 11.07 -9.28
CA ALA A 11 -37.68 11.37 -9.49
C ALA A 11 -36.85 10.10 -9.25
N LEU A 12 -36.28 9.54 -10.32
CA LEU A 12 -35.23 8.51 -10.22
C LEU A 12 -33.97 9.18 -9.64
N ALA A 13 -33.73 8.98 -8.34
CA ALA A 13 -32.45 9.32 -7.73
C ALA A 13 -31.40 8.30 -8.19
N CYS A 14 -30.53 8.71 -9.10
CA CYS A 14 -29.35 7.94 -9.50
C CYS A 14 -28.33 8.04 -8.35
N ALA A 15 -28.25 7.01 -7.50
CA ALA A 15 -27.22 6.93 -6.47
C ALA A 15 -25.88 6.62 -7.15
N THR A 16 -25.03 7.62 -7.27
CA THR A 16 -23.63 7.42 -7.67
C THR A 16 -22.90 6.72 -6.52
N ALA A 17 -22.62 5.43 -6.65
CA ALA A 17 -21.69 4.76 -5.77
C ALA A 17 -20.31 5.40 -5.96
N ALA A 18 -19.81 6.12 -4.94
CA ALA A 18 -18.44 6.60 -4.94
C ALA A 18 -17.51 5.39 -4.99
N ALA A 19 -16.72 5.25 -6.05
CA ALA A 19 -15.72 4.19 -6.14
C ALA A 19 -14.72 4.37 -4.98
N ALA A 20 -14.59 3.35 -4.13
CA ALA A 20 -13.60 3.35 -3.06
C ALA A 20 -12.20 3.44 -3.67
N ALA A 21 -11.30 4.20 -3.02
CA ALA A 21 -9.92 4.27 -3.47
C ALA A 21 -9.30 2.84 -3.50
N PRO A 22 -8.50 2.52 -4.53
CA PRO A 22 -7.81 1.24 -4.60
C PRO A 22 -6.87 1.09 -3.40
N SER A 23 -6.68 -0.14 -2.94
CA SER A 23 -5.83 -0.41 -1.77
C SER A 23 -5.03 -1.70 -1.95
N ALA A 24 -3.88 -1.82 -1.30
CA ALA A 24 -3.00 -2.98 -1.47
C ALA A 24 -3.65 -4.31 -1.08
N GLN A 25 -4.59 -4.29 -0.12
CA GLN A 25 -5.43 -5.44 0.23
C GLN A 25 -6.27 -5.98 -0.95
N ASP A 26 -6.47 -5.19 -2.00
CA ASP A 26 -7.16 -5.61 -3.23
C ASP A 26 -6.21 -6.37 -4.20
N GLY A 27 -4.99 -6.74 -3.77
CA GLY A 27 -4.03 -7.49 -4.57
C GLY A 27 -3.15 -6.62 -5.48
N LEU A 28 -2.77 -5.42 -5.03
CA LEU A 28 -2.07 -4.44 -5.86
C LEU A 28 -0.54 -4.53 -5.78
N TYR A 29 -0.03 -5.76 -5.86
CA TYR A 29 1.37 -6.12 -6.13
C TYR A 29 1.41 -7.59 -6.57
N THR A 30 2.45 -8.02 -7.31
CA THR A 30 2.58 -9.44 -7.70
C THR A 30 3.47 -10.25 -6.77
N ALA A 31 3.30 -11.58 -6.76
CA ALA A 31 4.15 -12.47 -5.99
C ALA A 31 5.64 -12.37 -6.40
N GLU A 32 5.90 -12.21 -7.71
CA GLU A 32 7.24 -12.02 -8.25
C GLU A 32 7.85 -10.70 -7.77
N GLN A 33 7.02 -9.66 -7.62
CA GLN A 33 7.44 -8.37 -7.09
C GLN A 33 7.87 -8.49 -5.63
N ALA A 34 7.06 -9.14 -4.80
CA ALA A 34 7.41 -9.40 -3.40
C ALA A 34 8.65 -10.29 -3.26
N ALA A 35 8.84 -11.27 -4.15
CA ALA A 35 10.03 -12.14 -4.13
C ALA A 35 11.32 -11.39 -4.47
N ARG A 36 11.29 -10.45 -5.44
CA ARG A 36 12.44 -9.56 -5.67
C ARG A 36 12.68 -8.62 -4.48
N GLY A 37 11.60 -8.13 -3.89
CA GLY A 37 11.65 -7.29 -2.70
C GLY A 37 12.24 -7.97 -1.48
N GLU A 38 12.00 -9.28 -1.30
CA GLU A 38 12.59 -10.08 -0.22
C GLU A 38 14.11 -10.08 -0.29
N VAL A 39 14.67 -10.34 -1.48
CA VAL A 39 16.13 -10.33 -1.70
C VAL A 39 16.72 -8.95 -1.36
N LEU A 40 16.08 -7.89 -1.84
CA LEU A 40 16.53 -6.51 -1.55
C LEU A 40 16.41 -6.17 -0.06
N TYR A 41 15.35 -6.62 0.59
CA TYR A 41 15.14 -6.39 2.02
C TYR A 41 16.22 -7.07 2.86
N ASP A 42 16.57 -8.31 2.53
CA ASP A 42 17.61 -9.05 3.24
C ASP A 42 18.98 -8.36 3.11
N GLU A 43 19.27 -7.78 1.95
CA GLU A 43 20.51 -7.05 1.68
C GLU A 43 20.55 -5.66 2.33
N GLN A 44 19.43 -4.93 2.30
CA GLN A 44 19.41 -3.48 2.55
C GLN A 44 18.66 -3.06 3.83
N CYS A 45 17.85 -3.94 4.42
CA CYS A 45 16.92 -3.57 5.49
C CYS A 45 17.03 -4.46 6.74
N ALA A 46 17.26 -5.76 6.55
CA ALA A 46 17.16 -6.76 7.61
C ALA A 46 18.22 -6.59 8.73
N SER A 47 19.36 -5.96 8.44
CA SER A 47 20.41 -5.67 9.42
C SER A 47 19.92 -4.77 10.57
N CYS A 48 18.96 -3.89 10.29
CA CYS A 48 18.38 -2.95 11.26
C CYS A 48 16.94 -3.32 11.65
N HIS A 49 16.15 -3.86 10.72
CA HIS A 49 14.72 -4.15 10.95
C HIS A 49 14.42 -5.62 11.30
N GLY A 50 15.43 -6.49 11.23
CA GLY A 50 15.27 -7.94 11.40
C GLY A 50 14.47 -8.58 10.26
N PRO A 51 14.14 -9.89 10.36
CA PRO A 51 13.27 -10.55 9.40
C PRO A 51 11.85 -9.98 9.46
N ILE A 52 11.19 -9.84 8.31
CA ILE A 52 9.91 -9.11 8.16
C ILE A 52 8.77 -9.55 9.11
N ARG A 53 8.78 -10.82 9.55
CA ARG A 53 7.76 -11.41 10.46
C ARG A 53 8.31 -11.88 11.80
N ALA A 54 9.60 -11.69 12.07
CA ALA A 54 10.20 -12.11 13.32
C ALA A 54 10.33 -10.93 14.28
N ILE A 55 9.92 -11.13 15.53
CA ILE A 55 10.20 -10.16 16.59
C ILE A 55 11.65 -10.37 17.03
N VAL A 56 12.51 -9.39 16.74
CA VAL A 56 13.90 -9.36 17.20
C VAL A 56 14.03 -8.22 18.21
N PRO A 57 14.35 -8.50 19.49
CA PRO A 57 14.60 -7.46 20.48
C PRO A 57 15.70 -6.50 20.02
N GLU A 58 15.59 -5.22 20.40
CA GLU A 58 16.59 -4.17 20.16
C GLU A 58 16.83 -3.74 18.70
N MET A 59 16.05 -4.25 17.75
CA MET A 59 16.04 -3.80 16.35
C MET A 59 15.15 -2.57 16.14
N ALA A 60 15.31 -1.88 15.00
CA ALA A 60 14.40 -0.85 14.52
C ALA A 60 12.98 -1.42 14.31
N ALA A 61 12.02 -0.55 13.99
CA ALA A 61 10.60 -0.93 13.89
C ALA A 61 10.38 -2.19 13.03
N LEU A 62 9.63 -3.16 13.56
CA LEU A 62 9.27 -4.36 12.83
C LEU A 62 8.25 -4.02 11.73
N LEU A 63 8.61 -4.25 10.47
CA LEU A 63 7.86 -3.74 9.33
C LEU A 63 6.67 -4.62 8.91
N GLY A 64 6.47 -5.77 9.54
CA GLY A 64 5.35 -6.70 9.29
C GLY A 64 4.45 -6.93 10.50
N ASP A 65 4.53 -6.09 11.53
CA ASP A 65 3.75 -6.23 12.76
C ASP A 65 2.46 -5.40 12.76
N HIS A 66 1.62 -5.62 13.78
CA HIS A 66 0.37 -4.89 13.94
C HIS A 66 0.56 -3.38 14.17
N THR A 67 1.67 -2.96 14.79
CA THR A 67 1.98 -1.56 15.05
C THR A 67 2.21 -0.84 13.73
N PHE A 68 3.11 -1.37 12.90
CA PHE A 68 3.39 -0.85 11.56
C PHE A 68 2.11 -0.81 10.72
N ARG A 69 1.36 -1.92 10.65
CA ARG A 69 0.11 -1.99 9.90
C ARG A 69 -0.89 -0.92 10.33
N ASN A 70 -1.05 -0.68 11.63
CA ASN A 70 -1.94 0.36 12.14
C ASN A 70 -1.47 1.78 11.83
N THR A 71 -0.16 2.02 11.81
CA THR A 71 0.41 3.31 11.40
C THR A 71 0.17 3.63 9.93
N TRP A 72 0.12 2.61 9.06
CA TRP A 72 -0.02 2.79 7.62
C TRP A 72 -1.44 2.58 7.09
N ARG A 73 -2.34 1.95 7.85
CA ARG A 73 -3.75 1.80 7.47
C ARG A 73 -4.37 3.15 7.10
N GLY A 74 -5.06 3.20 5.97
CA GLY A 74 -5.70 4.39 5.42
C GLY A 74 -4.75 5.41 4.77
N ARG A 75 -3.43 5.19 4.82
CA ARG A 75 -2.44 6.10 4.22
C ARG A 75 -2.08 5.67 2.79
N PRO A 76 -1.77 6.61 1.89
CA PRO A 76 -1.27 6.32 0.56
C PRO A 76 0.07 5.55 0.59
N LEU A 77 0.23 4.59 -0.30
CA LEU A 77 1.50 3.90 -0.52
C LEU A 77 2.59 4.86 -1.02
N GLY A 78 2.21 5.95 -1.67
CA GLY A 78 3.15 7.00 -2.08
C GLY A 78 3.91 7.60 -0.90
N GLU A 79 3.28 7.70 0.28
CA GLU A 79 3.96 8.18 1.49
C GLU A 79 5.00 7.18 2.00
N LEU A 80 4.67 5.87 1.99
CA LEU A 80 5.61 4.82 2.40
C LEU A 80 6.78 4.72 1.41
N PHE A 81 6.47 4.76 0.12
CA PHE A 81 7.45 4.73 -0.95
C PHE A 81 8.42 5.92 -0.86
N GLY A 82 7.90 7.14 -0.71
CA GLY A 82 8.70 8.34 -0.54
C GLY A 82 9.58 8.26 0.71
N PHE A 83 8.99 7.85 1.84
CA PHE A 83 9.74 7.67 3.09
C PHE A 83 10.92 6.70 2.94
N ILE A 84 10.70 5.54 2.31
CA ILE A 84 11.78 4.57 2.06
C ILE A 84 12.86 5.20 1.17
N ARG A 85 12.50 5.87 0.07
CA ARG A 85 13.51 6.48 -0.82
C ARG A 85 14.33 7.57 -0.14
N GLU A 86 13.69 8.42 0.65
CA GLU A 86 14.31 9.60 1.24
C GLU A 86 15.15 9.28 2.47
N THR A 87 14.81 8.21 3.20
CA THR A 87 15.40 7.96 4.52
C THR A 87 16.07 6.59 4.67
N MET A 88 15.88 5.67 3.71
CA MET A 88 16.40 4.32 3.75
C MET A 88 17.27 3.98 2.52
N PRO A 89 18.25 3.08 2.67
CA PRO A 89 18.82 2.60 3.93
C PRO A 89 19.38 3.74 4.80
N GLN A 90 19.33 3.61 6.13
CA GLN A 90 19.67 4.73 7.03
C GLN A 90 21.12 5.21 6.87
N ASP A 91 22.02 4.32 6.49
CA ASP A 91 23.43 4.57 6.22
C ASP A 91 23.71 5.04 4.78
N ALA A 92 22.74 4.86 3.86
CA ALA A 92 22.86 5.18 2.45
C ALA A 92 21.51 5.64 1.85
N PRO A 93 20.90 6.74 2.34
CA PRO A 93 19.63 7.23 1.85
C PRO A 93 19.70 7.63 0.37
N GLU A 94 18.56 7.64 -0.32
CA GLU A 94 18.42 8.01 -1.73
C GLU A 94 19.19 7.12 -2.73
N THR A 95 19.66 5.95 -2.30
CA THR A 95 20.38 5.00 -3.17
C THR A 95 19.48 3.98 -3.87
N LEU A 96 18.27 3.73 -3.34
CA LEU A 96 17.31 2.81 -3.92
C LEU A 96 16.64 3.43 -5.16
N THR A 97 16.67 2.68 -6.26
CA THR A 97 15.91 3.06 -7.46
C THR A 97 14.39 2.99 -7.21
N PRO A 98 13.57 3.69 -8.01
CA PRO A 98 12.11 3.58 -7.90
C PRO A 98 11.59 2.13 -8.00
N ALA A 99 12.13 1.35 -8.93
CA ALA A 99 11.77 -0.06 -9.10
C ALA A 99 12.14 -0.92 -7.88
N GLN A 100 13.35 -0.77 -7.34
CA GLN A 100 13.76 -1.47 -6.11
C GLN A 100 12.88 -1.08 -4.92
N THR A 101 12.52 0.19 -4.82
CA THR A 101 11.63 0.68 -3.75
C THR A 101 10.25 0.05 -3.88
N ALA A 102 9.68 -0.02 -5.09
CA ALA A 102 8.38 -0.66 -5.32
C ALA A 102 8.42 -2.16 -4.96
N ASP A 103 9.50 -2.86 -5.31
CA ASP A 103 9.72 -4.25 -4.94
C ASP A 103 9.78 -4.42 -3.40
N ILE A 104 10.52 -3.57 -2.69
CA ILE A 104 10.58 -3.58 -1.22
C ILE A 104 9.21 -3.30 -0.60
N VAL A 105 8.45 -2.32 -1.12
CA VAL A 105 7.08 -2.04 -0.65
C VAL A 105 6.20 -3.27 -0.85
N ALA A 106 6.25 -3.93 -2.01
CA ALA A 106 5.51 -5.17 -2.25
C ALA A 106 5.86 -6.27 -1.23
N TYR A 107 7.13 -6.42 -0.88
CA TYR A 107 7.54 -7.37 0.15
C TYR A 107 7.03 -6.99 1.55
N ILE A 108 7.06 -5.72 1.94
CA ILE A 108 6.47 -5.24 3.19
C ILE A 108 4.97 -5.54 3.24
N LEU A 109 4.23 -5.31 2.15
CA LEU A 109 2.80 -5.62 2.06
C LEU A 109 2.53 -7.12 2.24
N SER A 110 3.33 -7.97 1.61
CA SER A 110 3.32 -9.42 1.83
C SER A 110 3.61 -9.77 3.29
N GLY A 111 4.62 -9.16 3.89
CA GLY A 111 4.97 -9.28 5.31
C GLY A 111 3.77 -9.05 6.24
N ASN A 112 2.97 -8.02 5.91
CA ASN A 112 1.72 -7.64 6.59
C ASN A 112 0.50 -8.50 6.23
N ARG A 113 0.70 -9.59 5.48
CA ARG A 113 -0.32 -10.58 5.08
C ARG A 113 -1.41 -10.01 4.15
N LEU A 114 -1.09 -8.96 3.40
CA LEU A 114 -1.96 -8.49 2.33
C LEU A 114 -1.78 -9.43 1.13
N ALA A 115 -2.87 -9.85 0.49
CA ALA A 115 -2.81 -10.78 -0.63
C ALA A 115 -2.10 -10.15 -1.83
N ALA A 116 -1.32 -10.94 -2.56
CA ALA A 116 -0.84 -10.55 -3.89
C ALA A 116 -1.97 -10.64 -4.91
N GLY A 117 -1.84 -9.91 -6.02
CA GLY A 117 -2.69 -10.05 -7.19
C GLY A 117 -1.87 -10.05 -8.47
N GLU A 118 -2.51 -9.68 -9.58
CA GLU A 118 -1.93 -9.82 -10.93
C GLU A 118 -1.35 -8.51 -11.47
N THR A 119 -1.62 -7.39 -10.81
CA THR A 119 -1.13 -6.07 -11.23
C THR A 119 0.09 -5.69 -10.40
N PRO A 120 1.23 -5.38 -11.03
CA PRO A 120 2.40 -4.91 -10.31
C PRO A 120 2.12 -3.55 -9.65
N LEU A 121 2.63 -3.38 -8.44
CA LEU A 121 2.66 -2.08 -7.79
C LEU A 121 3.52 -1.14 -8.66
N PRO A 122 2.99 0.03 -9.05
CA PRO A 122 3.74 0.99 -9.84
C PRO A 122 5.03 1.43 -9.14
N ASP A 123 6.10 1.60 -9.91
CA ASP A 123 7.35 2.23 -9.47
C ASP A 123 7.37 3.76 -9.67
N ASP A 124 6.31 4.30 -10.29
CA ASP A 124 6.10 5.72 -10.49
C ASP A 124 5.44 6.37 -9.25
N PRO A 125 6.12 7.30 -8.56
CA PRO A 125 5.59 7.98 -7.38
C PRO A 125 4.33 8.81 -7.68
N GLU A 126 4.03 9.16 -8.93
CA GLU A 126 2.80 9.89 -9.28
C GLU A 126 1.56 8.98 -9.27
N ARG A 127 1.74 7.65 -9.34
CA ARG A 127 0.63 6.68 -9.37
C ARG A 127 0.24 6.13 -8.01
N LEU A 128 1.16 6.20 -7.05
CA LEU A 128 1.02 5.66 -5.70
C LEU A 128 0.15 6.48 -4.71
N PRO A 129 -0.04 7.81 -4.84
CA PRO A 129 -0.84 8.62 -3.90
C PRO A 129 -2.33 8.23 -3.88
N HIS A 130 -2.80 7.50 -4.89
CA HIS A 130 -4.18 7.05 -4.99
C HIS A 130 -4.39 5.62 -4.49
N ILE A 131 -3.32 4.90 -4.13
CA ILE A 131 -3.38 3.52 -3.65
C ILE A 131 -3.14 3.54 -2.14
N LEU A 132 -4.12 3.11 -1.35
CA LEU A 132 -3.99 3.04 0.10
C LEU A 132 -3.27 1.75 0.53
N PHE A 133 -2.60 1.77 1.68
CA PHE A 133 -2.02 0.57 2.28
C PHE A 133 -3.11 -0.48 2.59
N GLU A 134 -4.14 -0.06 3.31
CA GLU A 134 -5.35 -0.85 3.62
C GLU A 134 -6.47 0.15 3.91
N ARG A 135 -7.74 -0.24 3.74
CA ARG A 135 -8.90 0.60 4.10
C ARG A 135 -9.20 0.56 5.60
#